data_AF-A0A7H8UX97-F1
#
_entry.id   AF-A0A7H8UX97-F1
#
_cell.length_a   1.000
_cell.length_b   1.000
_cell.length_c   1.000
_cell.angle_alpha   90.00
_cell.angle_beta   90.00
_cell.angle_gamma   90.00
#
_symmetry.space_group_name_H-M   'P 1'
#
loop_
_entity.id
_entity.type
_entity.pdbx_description
1 polymer ?
#
loop_
_entity_poly.entity_id
_entity_poly.type
_entity_poly.pdbx_seq_one_letter_code
_entity_poly.pdbx_strand_id
1 'polypeptide(L)'
;MSLQINSVALLLVMLIVLGLISQNSAVTISAAVLLIMQQTLLSKYIPFVDQYGLKIGIIILTIGVLSPLVSGRIILPNLAELLNWKMIFSIVAGIVVAWLGGRGVNLMGNQPVLVTGLLIGTVIGVALFKGVPVGPLIAAGILSLVIGKA
;
A
#
# COMPACT_ATOMS: atom_id res chain seq x y z
N MET A 1 21.34 -26.32 -5.21
CA MET A 1 20.89 -24.99 -4.75
C MET A 1 21.17 -24.00 -5.89
N SER A 2 20.43 -24.10 -6.98
CA SER A 2 20.57 -23.19 -8.11
C SER A 2 19.83 -21.90 -7.76
N LEU A 3 20.51 -20.75 -7.88
CA LEU A 3 19.81 -19.48 -8.02
C LEU A 3 18.96 -19.59 -9.30
N GLN A 4 17.70 -20.02 -9.17
CA GLN A 4 16.76 -19.86 -10.25
C GLN A 4 16.52 -18.36 -10.38
N ILE A 5 17.14 -17.75 -11.40
CA ILE A 5 16.84 -16.39 -11.83
C ILE A 5 15.39 -16.41 -12.33
N ASN A 6 14.47 -16.19 -11.40
CA ASN A 6 13.05 -16.07 -11.65
C ASN A 6 12.76 -14.61 -12.03
N SER A 7 11.93 -14.38 -13.03
CA SER A 7 11.50 -13.03 -13.46
C SER A 7 11.00 -12.18 -12.29
N VAL A 8 10.37 -12.80 -11.29
CA VAL A 8 9.92 -12.13 -10.05
C VAL A 8 11.09 -11.65 -9.20
N ALA A 9 12.16 -12.45 -9.06
CA ALA A 9 13.34 -12.05 -8.31
C ALA A 9 14.04 -10.86 -8.99
N LEU A 10 14.11 -10.85 -10.32
CA LEU A 10 14.65 -9.73 -11.09
C LEU A 10 13.84 -8.45 -10.86
N LEU A 11 12.50 -8.55 -10.85
CA LEU A 11 11.62 -7.44 -10.51
C LEU A 11 11.91 -6.93 -9.10
N LEU A 12 11.99 -7.81 -8.08
CA LEU A 12 12.28 -7.41 -6.70
C LEU A 12 13.64 -6.72 -6.57
N VAL A 13 14.68 -7.21 -7.25
CA VAL A 13 16.00 -6.52 -7.29
C VAL A 13 15.87 -5.13 -7.89
N MET A 14 15.14 -4.99 -8.99
CA MET A 14 14.87 -3.69 -9.61
C MET A 14 14.16 -2.74 -8.62
N LEU A 15 13.18 -3.23 -7.86
CA LEU A 15 12.49 -2.44 -6.84
C LEU A 15 13.43 -1.99 -5.72
N ILE A 16 14.38 -2.84 -5.28
CA ILE A 16 15.39 -2.47 -4.28
C ILE A 16 16.26 -1.33 -4.81
N VAL A 17 16.76 -1.46 -6.04
CA VAL A 17 17.60 -0.41 -6.67
C VAL A 17 16.82 0.89 -6.81
N LEU A 18 15.57 0.84 -7.28
CA LEU A 18 14.71 2.01 -7.39
C LEU A 18 14.39 2.63 -6.03
N GLY A 19 14.15 1.81 -5.00
CA GLY A 19 13.95 2.26 -3.62
C GLY A 19 15.16 2.99 -3.07
N LEU A 20 16.38 2.50 -3.35
CA LEU A 20 17.64 3.16 -2.96
C LEU A 20 17.83 4.50 -3.68
N ILE A 21 17.58 4.56 -4.99
CA ILE A 21 17.68 5.80 -5.79
C ILE A 21 16.64 6.82 -5.30
N SER A 22 15.42 6.36 -5.02
CA SER A 22 14.32 7.19 -4.51
C SER A 22 14.48 7.59 -3.04
N GLN A 23 15.50 7.08 -2.34
CA GLN A 23 15.66 7.21 -0.88
C GLN A 23 14.41 6.75 -0.10
N ASN A 24 13.70 5.76 -0.62
CA ASN A 24 12.47 5.26 -0.03
C ASN A 24 12.72 3.95 0.71
N SER A 25 13.02 4.07 2.02
CA SER A 25 13.30 2.92 2.88
C SER A 25 12.14 1.91 2.92
N ALA A 26 10.89 2.35 2.77
CA ALA A 26 9.75 1.44 2.78
C ALA A 26 9.77 0.49 1.57
N VAL A 27 9.99 1.01 0.35
CA VAL A 27 10.11 0.17 -0.86
C VAL A 27 11.28 -0.80 -0.71
N THR A 28 12.45 -0.28 -0.33
CA THR A 28 13.69 -1.06 -0.25
C THR A 28 13.56 -2.20 0.75
N ILE A 29 13.04 -1.93 1.95
CA ILE A 29 12.88 -2.93 3.01
C ILE A 29 11.85 -3.98 2.60
N SER A 30 10.68 -3.57 2.10
CA SER A 30 9.65 -4.52 1.68
C SER A 30 10.13 -5.45 0.55
N ALA A 31 10.79 -4.90 -0.47
CA ALA A 31 11.31 -5.69 -1.59
C ALA A 31 12.45 -6.62 -1.16
N ALA A 32 13.36 -6.16 -0.29
CA ALA A 32 14.44 -6.98 0.26
C ALA A 32 13.91 -8.14 1.11
N VAL A 33 12.94 -7.89 1.98
CA VAL A 33 12.32 -8.94 2.80
C VAL A 33 11.63 -9.99 1.91
N LEU A 34 10.86 -9.57 0.91
CA LEU A 34 10.21 -10.49 -0.02
C LEU A 34 11.23 -11.30 -0.84
N LEU A 35 12.32 -10.69 -1.27
CA LEU A 35 13.40 -11.38 -2.00
C LEU A 35 14.06 -12.45 -1.12
N ILE A 36 14.36 -12.13 0.14
CA ILE A 36 14.92 -13.10 1.10
C ILE A 36 13.92 -14.22 1.37
N MET A 37 12.64 -13.91 1.56
CA MET A 37 11.60 -14.92 1.76
C MET A 37 11.47 -15.85 0.55
N GLN A 38 11.53 -15.31 -0.66
CA GLN A 38 11.43 -16.08 -1.90
C GLN A 38 12.62 -17.02 -2.11
N GLN A 39 13.84 -16.59 -1.77
CA GLN A 39 15.07 -17.35 -1.99
C GLN A 39 15.35 -18.38 -0.88
N THR A 40 14.65 -18.32 0.25
CA THR A 40 14.85 -19.21 1.39
C THR A 40 13.66 -20.16 1.60
N LEU A 41 13.76 -21.05 2.59
CA LEU A 41 12.67 -21.93 3.02
C LEU A 41 11.43 -21.16 3.54
N LEU A 42 11.54 -19.84 3.73
CA LEU A 42 10.43 -18.97 4.12
C LEU A 42 9.39 -18.76 3.01
N SER A 43 9.65 -19.24 1.79
CA SER A 43 8.69 -19.22 0.68
C SER A 43 7.36 -19.89 1.04
N LYS A 44 7.36 -20.87 1.96
CA LYS A 44 6.15 -21.50 2.52
C LYS A 44 5.23 -20.50 3.25
N TYR A 45 5.75 -19.40 3.77
CA TYR A 45 4.99 -18.38 4.48
C TYR A 45 4.49 -17.24 3.57
N ILE A 46 4.91 -17.19 2.30
CA ILE A 46 4.43 -16.17 1.35
C ILE A 46 2.90 -16.15 1.24
N PRO A 47 2.17 -17.29 1.17
CA PRO A 47 0.70 -17.28 1.15
C PRO A 47 0.07 -16.66 2.40
N PHE A 48 0.70 -16.81 3.58
CA PHE A 48 0.23 -16.15 4.81
C PHE A 48 0.41 -14.64 4.74
N VAL A 49 1.55 -14.18 4.20
CA VAL A 49 1.81 -12.75 4.00
C VAL A 49 0.84 -12.16 2.98
N ASP A 50 0.53 -12.88 1.91
CA ASP A 50 -0.43 -12.42 0.90
C ASP A 50 -1.86 -12.33 1.47
N GLN A 51 -2.30 -13.35 2.22
CA GLN A 51 -3.66 -13.41 2.75
C GLN A 51 -3.91 -12.44 3.92
N TYR A 52 -2.94 -12.28 4.83
CA TYR A 52 -3.13 -11.51 6.07
C TYR A 52 -2.29 -10.23 6.12
N GLY A 53 -1.26 -10.08 5.28
CA GLY A 53 -0.31 -8.97 5.36
C GLY A 53 -0.99 -7.61 5.21
N LEU A 54 -1.92 -7.47 4.24
CA LEU A 54 -2.69 -6.23 4.09
C LEU A 54 -3.59 -5.96 5.30
N LYS A 55 -4.28 -6.99 5.82
CA LYS A 55 -5.17 -6.84 6.98
C LYS A 55 -4.38 -6.39 8.22
N ILE A 56 -3.25 -7.03 8.49
CA ILE A 56 -2.36 -6.67 9.60
C ILE A 56 -1.80 -5.26 9.39
N GLY A 57 -1.36 -4.95 8.17
CA GLY A 57 -0.84 -3.62 7.81
C GLY A 57 -1.86 -2.50 8.04
N ILE A 58 -3.11 -2.69 7.65
CA ILE A 58 -4.20 -1.73 7.88
C ILE A 58 -4.46 -1.54 9.38
N ILE A 59 -4.45 -2.62 10.18
CA ILE A 59 -4.61 -2.53 11.64
C ILE A 59 -3.48 -1.71 12.26
N ILE A 60 -2.22 -2.01 11.91
CA ILE A 60 -1.05 -1.27 12.41
C ILE A 60 -1.12 0.20 11.99
N LEU A 61 -1.49 0.48 10.74
CA LEU A 61 -1.65 1.85 10.23
C LEU A 61 -2.75 2.59 11.00
N THR A 62 -3.89 1.95 11.27
CA THR A 62 -5.01 2.54 12.02
C THR A 62 -4.58 2.87 13.46
N ILE A 63 -3.86 1.97 14.12
CA ILE A 63 -3.28 2.22 15.45
C ILE A 63 -2.34 3.43 15.40
N GLY A 64 -1.47 3.52 14.38
CA GLY A 64 -0.57 4.66 14.20
C GLY A 64 -1.30 5.99 14.02
N VAL A 65 -2.39 6.01 13.25
CA VAL A 65 -3.22 7.21 13.03
C VAL A 65 -3.99 7.62 14.29
N LEU A 66 -4.41 6.67 15.12
CA LEU A 66 -5.13 6.95 16.37
C LEU A 66 -4.19 7.28 17.55
N SER A 67 -2.91 6.92 17.47
CA SER A 67 -1.92 7.14 18.53
C SER A 67 -1.82 8.61 19.01
N PRO A 68 -1.86 9.64 18.15
CA PRO A 68 -1.84 11.04 18.58
C PRO A 68 -3.05 11.46 19.44
N LEU A 69 -4.20 10.80 19.30
CA LEU A 69 -5.38 11.05 20.15
C LEU A 69 -5.10 10.59 21.59
N VAL A 70 -4.58 9.36 21.74
CA VAL A 70 -4.21 8.79 23.04
C VAL A 70 -3.04 9.56 23.67
N SER A 71 -2.11 10.05 22.85
CA SER A 71 -0.97 10.86 23.29
C SER A 71 -1.35 12.30 23.67
N GLY A 72 -2.63 12.69 23.55
CA GLY A 72 -3.10 14.04 23.86
C GLY A 72 -2.64 15.13 22.88
N ARG A 73 -2.06 14.76 21.72
CA ARG A 73 -1.61 15.72 20.69
C ARG A 73 -2.76 16.26 19.85
N ILE A 74 -3.84 15.48 19.70
CA ILE A 74 -5.05 15.87 18.99
C ILE A 74 -6.17 16.02 20.02
N ILE A 75 -6.69 17.23 20.16
CA ILE A 75 -7.84 17.54 21.00
C ILE A 75 -9.10 17.37 20.15
N LEU A 76 -10.16 16.80 20.72
CA LEU A 76 -11.43 16.65 20.02
C LEU A 76 -11.98 18.03 19.63
N PRO A 77 -12.32 18.26 18.35
CA PRO A 77 -12.83 19.53 17.88
C PRO A 77 -14.22 19.80 18.47
N ASN A 78 -14.53 21.08 18.71
CA ASN A 78 -15.85 21.49 19.15
C ASN A 78 -16.89 21.32 18.02
N LEU A 79 -18.18 21.19 18.34
CA LEU A 79 -19.25 20.98 17.34
C LEU A 79 -19.28 22.09 16.26
N ALA A 80 -18.90 23.33 16.62
CA ALA A 80 -18.81 24.43 15.67
C ALA A 80 -17.66 24.27 14.65
N GLU A 81 -16.56 23.61 15.04
CA GLU A 81 -15.44 23.31 14.14
C GLU A 81 -15.76 22.16 13.18
N LEU A 82 -16.67 21.25 13.58
CA LEU A 82 -17.18 20.20 12.71
C LEU A 82 -18.00 20.75 11.53
N LEU A 83 -18.64 21.90 11.71
CA LEU A 83 -19.37 22.61 10.65
C LEU A 83 -18.46 23.49 9.78
N ASN A 84 -17.15 23.52 10.05
CA ASN A 84 -16.21 24.23 9.18
C ASN A 84 -16.15 23.54 7.81
N TRP A 85 -16.21 24.33 6.75
CA TRP A 85 -16.11 23.87 5.37
C TRP A 85 -14.89 22.96 5.11
N LYS A 86 -13.75 23.27 5.76
CA LYS A 86 -12.53 22.44 5.69
C LYS A 86 -12.72 21.07 6.33
N MET A 87 -13.46 21.00 7.44
CA MET A 87 -13.74 19.74 8.14
C MET A 87 -14.74 18.88 7.37
N ILE A 88 -15.75 19.50 6.76
CA ILE A 88 -16.71 18.77 5.91
C ILE A 88 -15.96 18.13 4.72
N PHE A 89 -15.07 18.88 4.06
CA PHE A 89 -14.27 18.33 2.96
C PHE A 89 -13.32 17.23 3.40
N SER A 90 -12.69 17.33 4.59
CA SER A 90 -11.81 16.27 5.08
C SER A 90 -12.58 14.99 5.39
N ILE A 91 -13.78 15.09 5.97
CA ILE A 91 -14.67 13.96 6.23
C ILE A 91 -15.10 13.30 4.92
N VAL A 92 -15.58 14.10 3.95
CA VAL A 92 -16.01 13.58 2.64
C VAL A 92 -14.85 12.90 1.91
N ALA A 93 -13.66 13.52 1.90
CA ALA A 93 -12.46 12.92 1.31
C ALA A 93 -12.11 11.59 1.98
N GLY A 94 -12.19 11.52 3.31
CA GLY A 94 -11.98 10.28 4.07
C GLY A 94 -12.97 9.17 3.69
N ILE A 95 -14.26 9.50 3.59
CA ILE A 95 -15.31 8.55 3.18
C ILE A 95 -15.04 8.02 1.77
N VAL A 96 -14.71 8.90 0.82
CA VAL A 96 -14.42 8.51 -0.57
C VAL A 96 -13.20 7.60 -0.62
N VAL A 97 -12.10 7.95 0.05
CA VAL A 97 -10.86 7.14 0.03
C VAL A 97 -11.09 5.77 0.69
N ALA A 98 -11.83 5.70 1.80
CA ALA A 98 -12.17 4.43 2.45
C ALA A 98 -13.00 3.52 1.54
N TRP A 99 -13.98 4.10 0.82
CA TRP A 99 -14.78 3.37 -0.16
C TRP A 99 -13.94 2.86 -1.34
N LEU A 100 -13.02 3.69 -1.85
CA LEU A 100 -12.08 3.28 -2.91
C LEU A 100 -11.14 2.17 -2.44
N GLY A 101 -10.64 2.25 -1.21
CA GLY A 101 -9.83 1.19 -0.61
C GLY A 101 -10.55 -0.15 -0.59
N GLY A 102 -11.80 -0.18 -0.14
CA GLY A 102 -12.62 -1.40 -0.16
C GLY A 102 -12.83 -2.00 -1.56
N ARG A 103 -13.01 -1.15 -2.58
CA ARG A 103 -13.06 -1.62 -3.99
C ARG A 103 -11.71 -2.11 -4.49
N GLY A 104 -10.63 -1.44 -4.10
CA GLY A 104 -9.26 -1.82 -4.45
C GLY A 104 -8.91 -3.23 -3.95
N VAL A 105 -9.28 -3.58 -2.72
CA VAL A 105 -9.07 -4.94 -2.17
C VAL A 105 -9.75 -5.99 -3.06
N ASN A 106 -11.01 -5.76 -3.44
CA ASN A 106 -11.74 -6.69 -4.31
C ASN A 106 -11.10 -6.83 -5.69
N LEU A 107 -10.71 -5.72 -6.33
CA LEU A 107 -10.08 -5.75 -7.65
C LEU A 107 -8.75 -6.52 -7.62
N MET A 108 -7.95 -6.33 -6.58
CA MET A 108 -6.67 -7.04 -6.42
C MET A 108 -6.87 -8.56 -6.28
N GLY A 109 -7.93 -9.00 -5.60
CA GLY A 109 -8.28 -10.42 -5.48
C GLY A 109 -8.83 -11.04 -6.77
N ASN A 110 -9.65 -10.29 -7.52
CA ASN A 110 -10.30 -10.79 -8.73
C ASN A 110 -9.40 -10.75 -9.97
N GLN A 111 -8.49 -9.77 -10.07
CA GLN A 111 -7.64 -9.54 -11.25
C GLN A 111 -6.17 -9.29 -10.87
N PRO A 112 -5.43 -10.34 -10.46
CA PRO A 112 -4.04 -10.21 -10.03
C PRO A 112 -3.10 -9.67 -11.12
N VAL A 113 -3.42 -9.87 -12.40
CA VAL A 113 -2.65 -9.32 -13.53
C VAL A 113 -2.63 -7.78 -13.50
N LEU A 114 -3.74 -7.13 -13.13
CA LEU A 114 -3.78 -5.68 -13.00
C LEU A 114 -2.91 -5.18 -11.84
N VAL A 115 -2.75 -5.99 -10.79
CA VAL A 115 -1.89 -5.66 -9.64
C VAL A 115 -0.44 -5.50 -10.07
N THR A 116 0.05 -6.35 -10.98
CA THR A 116 1.40 -6.22 -11.53
C THR A 116 1.60 -4.87 -12.23
N GLY A 117 0.64 -4.46 -13.08
CA GLY A 117 0.69 -3.15 -13.74
C GLY A 117 0.62 -1.97 -12.76
N LEU A 118 -0.23 -2.07 -11.74
CA LEU A 118 -0.33 -1.09 -10.66
C LEU A 118 0.97 -0.99 -9.86
N LEU A 119 1.62 -2.11 -9.55
CA LEU A 119 2.92 -2.12 -8.87
C LEU A 119 3.98 -1.42 -9.70
N ILE A 120 4.08 -1.71 -11.00
CA ILE A 120 5.03 -1.02 -11.88
C ILE A 120 4.77 0.49 -11.91
N GLY A 121 3.50 0.89 -12.09
CA GLY A 121 3.13 2.31 -12.12
C GLY A 121 3.41 3.04 -10.81
N THR A 122 3.07 2.44 -9.66
CA THR A 122 3.36 3.04 -8.34
C THR A 122 4.85 3.15 -8.07
N VAL A 123 5.66 2.19 -8.51
CA VAL A 123 7.12 2.21 -8.37
C VAL A 123 7.74 3.32 -9.20
N ILE A 124 7.34 3.46 -10.47
CA ILE A 124 7.78 4.56 -11.34
C ILE A 124 7.38 5.90 -10.70
N GLY A 125 6.15 5.98 -10.18
CA GLY A 125 5.65 7.16 -9.49
C GLY A 125 6.50 7.54 -8.27
N VAL A 126 6.82 6.57 -7.41
CA VAL A 126 7.68 6.79 -6.24
C VAL A 126 9.07 7.22 -6.66
N ALA A 127 9.68 6.53 -7.63
CA ALA A 127 11.04 6.79 -8.09
C ALA A 127 11.20 8.18 -8.73
N LEU A 128 10.22 8.64 -9.50
CA LEU A 128 10.29 9.93 -10.21
C LEU A 128 9.80 11.11 -9.34
N PHE A 129 8.74 10.91 -8.55
CA PHE A 129 8.09 11.99 -7.81
C PHE A 129 8.45 12.02 -6.32
N LYS A 130 9.38 11.17 -5.86
CA LYS A 130 9.74 10.99 -4.44
C LYS A 130 8.52 10.70 -3.55
N GLY A 131 7.52 10.02 -4.11
CA GLY A 131 6.30 9.65 -3.41
C GLY A 131 6.54 8.58 -2.35
N VAL A 132 5.51 8.29 -1.55
CA VAL A 132 5.52 7.16 -0.60
C VAL A 132 4.77 5.98 -1.20
N PRO A 133 5.31 4.75 -1.18
CA PRO A 133 4.62 3.56 -1.66
C PRO A 133 3.46 3.21 -0.70
N VAL A 134 2.27 3.77 -0.95
CA VAL A 134 1.06 3.44 -0.17
C VAL A 134 0.46 2.07 -0.60
N GLY A 135 1.19 1.31 -1.41
CA GLY A 135 0.76 0.07 -2.02
C GLY A 135 -0.18 0.26 -3.22
N PRO A 136 -0.47 -0.82 -3.95
CA PRO A 136 -1.38 -0.79 -5.10
C PRO A 136 -2.85 -0.56 -4.71
N LEU A 137 -3.18 -0.55 -3.41
CA LEU A 137 -4.56 -0.51 -2.93
C LEU A 137 -5.34 0.75 -3.37
N ILE A 138 -4.75 1.93 -3.20
CA ILE A 138 -5.38 3.20 -3.60
C ILE A 138 -5.50 3.26 -5.12
N ALA A 139 -4.43 2.87 -5.82
CA ALA A 139 -4.40 2.86 -7.27
C ALA A 139 -5.43 1.86 -7.84
N ALA A 140 -5.59 0.69 -7.22
CA ALA A 140 -6.62 -0.29 -7.54
C ALA A 140 -8.03 0.27 -7.29
N GLY A 141 -8.21 1.01 -6.19
CA GLY A 141 -9.47 1.70 -5.89
C GLY A 141 -9.86 2.69 -6.99
N ILE A 142 -8.92 3.54 -7.43
CA ILE A 142 -9.13 4.48 -8.54
C ILE A 142 -9.39 3.73 -9.85
N LEU A 143 -8.57 2.72 -10.16
CA LEU A 143 -8.71 1.91 -11.37
C LEU A 143 -10.08 1.20 -11.44
N SER A 144 -10.62 0.77 -10.29
CA SER A 144 -11.94 0.14 -10.18
C SER A 144 -13.11 1.06 -10.55
N LEU A 145 -12.89 2.38 -10.61
CA LEU A 145 -13.88 3.32 -11.12
C LEU A 145 -13.89 3.37 -12.65
N VAL A 146 -12.72 3.18 -13.27
CA VAL A 146 -12.53 3.27 -14.71
C VAL A 146 -12.92 1.96 -15.40
N ILE A 147 -12.46 0.84 -14.85
CA ILE A 147 -12.68 -0.49 -15.45
C ILE A 147 -14.03 -1.10 -14.99
N GLY A 148 -14.68 -0.49 -14.00
CA GLY A 148 -15.93 -0.99 -13.42
C GLY A 148 -15.69 -1.99 -12.26
N LYS A 149 -16.79 -2.45 -11.63
CA LYS A 149 -16.71 -3.57 -10.69
C LYS A 149 -16.39 -4.82 -11.53
N ALA A 150 -15.23 -5.42 -11.29
CA ALA A 150 -15.09 -6.85 -11.50
C ALA A 150 -15.94 -7.55 -10.43
#